data_AF-A0A1G5RQG5-F1
#
_entry.id   AF-A0A1G5RQG5-F1
#
_cell.length_a   1.000
_cell.length_b   1.000
_cell.length_c   1.000
_cell.angle_alpha   90.00
_cell.angle_beta   90.00
_cell.angle_gamma   90.00
#
_symmetry.space_group_name_H-M   'P 1'
#
loop_
_entity.id
_entity.type
_entity.pdbx_description
1 polymer ?
#
loop_
_entity_poly.entity_id
_entity_poly.type
_entity_poly.pdbx_seq_one_letter_code
_entity_poly.pdbx_strand_id
1 'polypeptide(L)'
;MNRTLFKSLALVMILLLFSTSVFAAKPERLGLDSFGEITFGDVNDAWPELVANLYAGQHIYVGEVRIEPIEEDVFRVTYFIPAYLDWYFSEIHFEGIGDDEIALISNSGGLIPGKFSAKMSFDPEDHVKVVSFTYTGSQEIEFFAAHAVMFRVGGCGCIVQEETAWSGCGDSEAQFVGANWSKIFPAEF
;
A
#
# COMPACT_ATOMS: atom_id res chain seq x y z
N MET A 1 22.28 10.79 -71.02
CA MET A 1 23.10 10.72 -69.78
C MET A 1 22.73 11.93 -68.93
N ASN A 2 22.25 11.87 -67.69
CA ASN A 2 22.03 10.81 -66.71
C ASN A 2 20.73 11.14 -65.94
N ARG A 3 19.78 10.19 -65.91
CA ARG A 3 18.51 10.26 -65.17
C ARG A 3 18.59 9.26 -64.01
N THR A 4 19.23 9.59 -62.89
CA THR A 4 19.35 8.62 -61.77
C THR A 4 19.69 9.20 -60.40
N LEU A 5 19.36 10.46 -60.07
CA LEU A 5 19.81 11.06 -58.80
C LEU A 5 18.78 11.97 -58.10
N PHE A 6 17.48 11.65 -58.18
CA PHE A 6 16.44 12.43 -57.49
C PHE A 6 15.32 11.57 -56.87
N LYS A 7 15.65 10.38 -56.35
CA LYS A 7 14.66 9.50 -55.67
C LYS A 7 14.98 9.17 -54.21
N SER A 8 16.04 9.72 -53.64
CA SER A 8 16.49 9.30 -52.30
C SER A 8 16.12 10.26 -51.16
N LEU A 9 15.41 11.37 -51.42
CA LEU A 9 15.08 12.37 -50.39
C LEU A 9 13.62 12.32 -49.90
N ALA A 10 12.80 11.39 -50.39
CA ALA A 10 11.38 11.30 -50.04
C ALA A 10 11.05 10.20 -49.02
N LEU A 11 12.05 9.51 -48.44
CA LEU A 11 11.84 8.39 -47.51
C LEU A 11 12.20 8.69 -46.05
N VAL A 12 12.63 9.91 -45.71
CA VAL A 12 12.96 10.30 -44.33
C VAL A 12 11.81 11.05 -43.64
N MET A 13 10.73 11.36 -44.37
CA MET A 13 9.63 12.21 -43.87
C MET A 13 8.33 11.45 -43.55
N ILE A 14 8.40 10.13 -43.32
CA ILE A 14 7.26 9.30 -42.89
C ILE A 14 7.72 8.39 -41.74
N LEU A 15 8.36 8.96 -40.74
CA LEU A 15 8.54 8.30 -39.44
C LEU A 15 8.52 9.33 -38.28
N LEU A 16 7.70 10.38 -38.42
CA LEU A 16 7.22 11.14 -37.28
C LEU A 16 6.00 10.40 -36.72
N LEU A 17 6.30 9.27 -36.09
CA LEU A 17 5.36 8.54 -35.27
C LEU A 17 4.90 9.46 -34.15
N PHE A 18 3.58 9.60 -34.08
CA PHE A 18 2.80 10.07 -32.94
C PHE A 18 3.50 9.79 -31.60
N SER A 19 4.12 10.81 -31.02
CA SER A 19 4.29 10.89 -29.58
C SER A 19 3.20 11.81 -29.04
N THR A 20 1.97 11.32 -28.99
CA THR A 20 1.02 11.88 -28.03
C THR A 20 1.55 11.47 -26.66
N SER A 21 2.34 12.33 -26.05
CA SER A 21 2.57 12.30 -24.62
C SER A 21 1.19 12.45 -23.98
N VAL A 22 0.62 11.31 -23.58
CA VAL A 22 -0.34 11.30 -22.49
C VAL A 22 0.46 11.81 -21.31
N PHE A 23 0.35 13.11 -21.04
CA PHE A 23 0.66 13.63 -19.72
C PHE A 23 -0.30 12.90 -18.80
N ALA A 24 0.16 11.82 -18.17
CA ALA A 24 -0.40 11.39 -16.92
C ALA A 24 -0.32 12.64 -16.04
N ALA A 25 -1.47 13.26 -15.79
CA ALA A 25 -1.54 14.32 -14.81
C ALA A 25 -0.94 13.73 -13.53
N LYS A 26 0.23 14.25 -13.13
CA LYS A 26 0.82 13.92 -11.84
C LYS A 26 -0.32 14.18 -10.84
N PRO A 27 -0.73 13.19 -10.03
CA PRO A 27 -1.77 13.42 -9.04
C PRO A 27 -1.36 14.66 -8.26
N GLU A 28 -2.29 15.61 -8.20
CA GLU A 28 -2.08 16.87 -7.52
C GLU A 28 -1.59 16.53 -6.11
N ARG A 29 -0.32 16.86 -5.82
CA ARG A 29 0.26 16.69 -4.49
C ARG A 29 -0.64 17.50 -3.56
N LEU A 30 -1.48 16.82 -2.77
CA LEU A 30 -2.05 17.42 -1.59
C LEU A 30 -0.84 17.84 -0.74
N GLY A 31 -0.63 19.15 -0.65
CA GLY A 31 0.51 19.72 0.04
C GLY A 31 0.60 19.16 1.45
N LEU A 32 1.78 18.68 1.82
CA LEU A 32 2.10 18.10 3.12
C LEU A 32 2.18 19.17 4.24
N ASP A 33 1.57 20.34 4.02
CA ASP A 33 1.81 21.57 4.77
C ASP A 33 0.59 21.99 5.61
N SER A 34 -0.49 21.21 5.58
CA SER A 34 -1.67 21.44 6.43
C SER A 34 -2.14 20.15 7.10
N PHE A 35 -1.33 19.62 8.01
CA PHE A 35 -1.90 18.92 9.15
C PHE A 35 -2.59 19.99 10.01
N GLY A 36 -3.83 20.33 9.62
CA GLY A 36 -4.77 20.92 10.55
C GLY A 36 -4.81 20.06 11.80
N GLU A 37 -4.90 20.69 12.96
CA GLU A 37 -5.16 20.04 14.24
C GLU A 37 -6.24 18.98 14.04
N ILE A 38 -5.85 17.70 14.13
CA ILE A 38 -6.79 16.58 14.08
C ILE A 38 -7.56 16.64 15.38
N THR A 39 -8.69 17.34 15.36
CA THR A 39 -9.70 17.19 16.40
C THR A 39 -10.30 15.81 16.22
N PHE A 40 -9.99 14.91 17.14
CA PHE A 40 -10.71 13.65 17.31
C PHE A 40 -12.18 14.03 17.53
N GLY A 41 -13.00 13.93 16.48
CA GLY A 41 -14.45 13.98 16.64
C GLY A 41 -14.86 12.84 17.56
N ASP A 42 -15.84 13.09 18.43
CA ASP A 42 -16.36 12.10 19.37
C ASP A 42 -16.50 10.74 18.68
N VAL A 43 -15.64 9.80 19.10
CA VAL A 43 -15.69 8.42 18.65
C VAL A 43 -17.08 7.93 19.02
N ASN A 44 -17.87 7.58 18.02
CA ASN A 44 -19.14 6.93 18.27
C ASN A 44 -18.78 5.60 18.94
N ASP A 45 -19.08 5.43 20.23
CA ASP A 45 -18.78 4.23 21.05
C ASP A 45 -19.31 2.90 20.47
N ALA A 46 -19.95 2.94 19.29
CA ALA A 46 -20.53 1.80 18.62
C ALA A 46 -19.51 0.90 17.90
N TRP A 47 -18.33 1.41 17.51
CA TRP A 47 -17.39 0.62 16.69
C TRP A 47 -15.92 0.87 17.07
N PRO A 48 -15.17 -0.11 17.63
CA PRO A 48 -13.77 0.09 17.98
C PRO A 48 -12.87 0.17 16.74
N GLU A 49 -11.90 1.10 16.77
CA GLU A 49 -10.79 1.14 15.80
C GLU A 49 -9.95 -0.14 15.91
N LEU A 50 -9.63 -0.78 14.78
CA LEU A 50 -8.71 -1.91 14.74
C LEU A 50 -7.31 -1.40 14.42
N VAL A 51 -6.33 -1.77 15.25
CA VAL A 51 -4.93 -1.37 15.08
C VAL A 51 -4.04 -2.61 15.05
N ALA A 52 -3.14 -2.69 14.08
CA ALA A 52 -2.14 -3.75 13.98
C ALA A 52 -0.75 -3.18 13.68
N ASN A 53 0.26 -3.72 14.36
CA ASN A 53 1.65 -3.34 14.15
C ASN A 53 2.16 -3.91 12.83
N LEU A 54 3.03 -3.16 12.13
CA LEU A 54 3.74 -3.60 10.94
C LEU A 54 5.16 -4.01 11.31
N TYR A 55 5.55 -5.24 10.91
CA TYR A 55 6.89 -5.78 11.14
C TYR A 55 7.60 -6.07 9.82
N ALA A 56 8.59 -5.24 9.47
CA ALA A 56 9.49 -5.46 8.34
C ALA A 56 10.34 -6.70 8.57
N GLY A 57 10.41 -7.56 7.55
CA GLY A 57 11.16 -8.81 7.61
C GLY A 57 10.72 -9.68 8.78
N GLN A 58 9.48 -9.55 9.25
CA GLN A 58 8.89 -10.31 10.36
C GLN A 58 9.41 -10.01 11.76
N HIS A 59 10.41 -9.13 11.90
CA HIS A 59 11.14 -8.97 13.16
C HIS A 59 11.38 -7.51 13.56
N ILE A 60 11.17 -6.56 12.65
CA ILE A 60 11.51 -5.15 12.86
C ILE A 60 10.23 -4.35 12.88
N TYR A 61 9.84 -3.82 14.06
CA TYR A 61 8.73 -2.87 14.12
C TYR A 61 9.02 -1.64 13.25
N VAL A 62 8.09 -1.33 12.34
CA VAL A 62 8.25 -0.23 11.38
C VAL A 62 7.05 0.71 11.32
N GLY A 63 5.96 0.39 12.01
CA GLY A 63 4.77 1.22 12.03
C GLY A 63 3.52 0.42 12.36
N GLU A 64 2.39 0.90 11.87
CA GLU A 64 1.09 0.29 12.11
C GLU A 64 0.12 0.53 10.95
N VAL A 65 -0.93 -0.28 10.92
CA VAL A 65 -2.12 -0.09 10.10
C VAL A 65 -3.33 0.06 11.02
N ARG A 66 -4.17 1.04 10.71
CA ARG A 66 -5.40 1.38 11.44
C ARG A 66 -6.58 1.24 10.52
N ILE A 67 -7.66 0.65 11.02
CA ILE A 67 -8.92 0.47 10.30
C ILE A 67 -10.03 1.08 11.16
N GLU A 68 -10.62 2.14 10.64
CA GLU A 68 -11.71 2.87 11.27
C GLU A 68 -12.98 2.65 10.43
N PRO A 69 -14.03 2.01 10.96
CA PRO A 69 -15.31 1.94 10.27
C PRO A 69 -15.93 3.34 10.16
N ILE A 70 -16.36 3.72 8.96
CA ILE A 70 -16.99 5.01 8.67
C ILE A 70 -18.50 4.83 8.50
N GLU A 71 -18.90 3.82 7.73
CA GLU A 71 -20.28 3.42 7.43
C GLU A 71 -20.33 1.88 7.31
N GLU A 72 -21.53 1.30 7.14
CA GLU A 72 -21.68 -0.14 6.88
C GLU A 72 -20.82 -0.58 5.69
N ASP A 73 -19.95 -1.56 5.91
CA ASP A 73 -18.95 -2.07 4.96
C ASP A 73 -17.94 -1.05 4.39
N VAL A 74 -17.87 0.15 4.97
CA VAL A 74 -16.95 1.21 4.53
C VAL A 74 -15.96 1.56 5.63
N PHE A 75 -14.67 1.43 5.33
CA PHE A 75 -13.58 1.60 6.28
C PHE A 75 -12.58 2.65 5.79
N ARG A 76 -12.08 3.47 6.72
CA ARG A 76 -10.85 4.24 6.52
C ARG A 76 -9.67 3.36 6.93
N VAL A 77 -8.78 3.11 5.99
CA VAL A 77 -7.54 2.36 6.22
C VAL A 77 -6.38 3.34 6.22
N THR A 78 -5.58 3.34 7.28
CA THR A 78 -4.42 4.22 7.42
C THR A 78 -3.17 3.44 7.76
N TYR A 79 -2.20 3.47 6.87
CA TYR A 79 -0.83 3.00 7.09
C TYR A 79 0.02 4.14 7.63
N PHE A 80 0.79 3.89 8.69
CA PHE A 80 1.58 4.91 9.37
C PHE A 80 2.96 4.39 9.78
N ILE A 81 4.01 5.13 9.44
CA ILE A 81 5.38 4.95 9.92
C ILE A 81 5.75 6.12 10.82
N PRO A 82 6.16 5.88 12.09
CA PRO A 82 6.66 6.93 12.96
C PRO A 82 7.79 7.75 12.32
N ALA A 83 7.74 9.07 12.50
CA ALA A 83 8.67 10.01 11.85
C ALA A 83 10.14 9.77 12.21
N TYR A 84 10.42 9.19 13.38
CA TYR A 84 11.78 8.92 13.86
C TYR A 84 12.40 7.64 13.28
N LEU A 85 11.66 6.84 12.50
CA LEU A 85 12.17 5.66 11.83
C LEU A 85 12.61 6.01 10.40
N ASP A 86 13.74 5.50 9.94
CA ASP A 86 14.23 5.74 8.57
C ASP A 86 13.60 4.82 7.52
N TRP A 87 12.37 4.37 7.76
CA TRP A 87 11.60 3.49 6.87
C TRP A 87 10.55 4.27 6.09
N TYR A 88 10.24 3.78 4.89
CA TYR A 88 9.30 4.40 3.95
C TYR A 88 8.57 3.32 3.16
N PHE A 89 7.36 3.61 2.72
CA PHE A 89 6.57 2.72 1.87
C PHE A 89 7.02 2.81 0.42
N SER A 90 7.23 1.67 -0.23
CA SER A 90 7.26 1.55 -1.69
C SER A 90 5.97 0.95 -2.22
N GLU A 91 5.31 0.06 -1.47
CA GLU A 91 3.97 -0.45 -1.79
C GLU A 91 3.15 -0.71 -0.52
N ILE A 92 1.83 -0.62 -0.62
CA ILE A 92 0.89 -1.11 0.41
C ILE A 92 -0.16 -1.98 -0.25
N HIS A 93 -0.51 -3.13 0.35
CA HIS A 93 -1.61 -3.96 -0.14
C HIS A 93 -2.58 -4.29 1.01
N PHE A 94 -3.87 -4.27 0.69
CA PHE A 94 -4.96 -4.43 1.65
C PHE A 94 -6.09 -5.27 1.05
N GLU A 95 -6.73 -6.09 1.88
CA GLU A 95 -7.90 -6.88 1.52
C GLU A 95 -8.82 -7.06 2.73
N GLY A 96 -10.12 -6.97 2.53
CA GLY A 96 -11.13 -7.49 3.46
C GLY A 96 -11.64 -8.83 2.92
N ILE A 97 -11.69 -9.84 3.77
CA ILE A 97 -11.96 -11.25 3.43
C ILE A 97 -13.25 -11.69 4.13
N GLY A 98 -14.20 -12.23 3.38
CA GLY A 98 -15.41 -12.87 3.93
C GLY A 98 -15.23 -14.37 4.23
N ASP A 99 -16.21 -14.99 4.89
CA ASP A 99 -16.20 -16.43 5.26
C ASP A 99 -16.10 -17.34 4.02
N ASP A 100 -16.76 -16.98 2.93
CA ASP A 100 -16.74 -17.74 1.67
C ASP A 100 -15.43 -17.62 0.90
N GLU A 101 -14.53 -16.72 1.33
CA GLU A 101 -13.25 -16.43 0.70
C GLU A 101 -12.04 -17.07 1.41
N ILE A 102 -12.27 -18.07 2.28
CA ILE A 102 -11.20 -18.86 2.94
C ILE A 102 -10.19 -19.42 1.93
N ALA A 103 -10.57 -19.65 0.66
CA ALA A 103 -9.65 -20.08 -0.39
C ALA A 103 -8.54 -19.06 -0.71
N LEU A 104 -8.69 -17.80 -0.32
CA LEU A 104 -7.66 -16.76 -0.41
C LEU A 104 -6.62 -16.86 0.71
N ILE A 105 -6.90 -17.65 1.75
CA ILE A 105 -6.04 -17.86 2.90
C ILE A 105 -5.19 -19.11 2.66
N SER A 106 -3.88 -18.98 2.82
CA SER A 106 -2.95 -20.10 2.76
C SER A 106 -3.22 -21.10 3.89
N ASN A 107 -2.73 -22.35 3.75
CA ASN A 107 -2.74 -23.35 4.83
C ASN A 107 -2.04 -22.88 6.12
N SER A 108 -1.30 -21.79 6.01
CA SER A 108 -0.52 -21.17 7.08
C SER A 108 -1.22 -19.92 7.68
N GLY A 109 -2.44 -19.61 7.25
CA GLY A 109 -3.35 -18.68 7.93
C GLY A 109 -3.33 -17.21 7.47
N GLY A 110 -2.53 -16.85 6.46
CA GLY A 110 -2.58 -15.52 5.87
C GLY A 110 -2.84 -15.53 4.36
N LEU A 111 -3.16 -14.36 3.80
CA LEU A 111 -3.60 -14.21 2.42
C LEU A 111 -2.48 -14.64 1.47
N ILE A 112 -2.85 -15.39 0.43
CA ILE A 112 -1.90 -15.85 -0.57
C ILE A 112 -1.33 -14.62 -1.31
N PRO A 113 0.00 -14.48 -1.42
CA PRO A 113 0.61 -13.38 -2.18
C PRO A 113 0.01 -13.26 -3.59
N GLY A 114 -0.34 -12.02 -3.98
CA GLY A 114 -0.97 -11.71 -5.27
C GLY A 114 -2.50 -11.79 -5.28
N LYS A 115 -3.15 -11.95 -4.12
CA LYS A 115 -4.61 -11.93 -3.99
C LYS A 115 -5.22 -10.63 -3.49
N PHE A 116 -4.39 -9.66 -3.08
CA PHE A 116 -4.85 -8.35 -2.64
C PHE A 116 -5.45 -7.53 -3.80
N SER A 117 -6.68 -7.07 -3.61
CA SER A 117 -7.46 -6.26 -4.53
C SER A 117 -7.03 -4.79 -4.45
N ALA A 118 -6.82 -4.26 -3.25
CA ALA A 118 -6.35 -2.91 -3.03
C ALA A 118 -4.81 -2.88 -2.95
N LYS A 119 -4.19 -2.13 -3.85
CA LYS A 119 -2.74 -1.91 -3.86
C LYS A 119 -2.38 -0.50 -4.30
N MET A 120 -1.34 0.06 -3.69
CA MET A 120 -0.75 1.33 -4.10
C MET A 120 0.76 1.20 -4.12
N SER A 121 1.40 1.84 -5.10
CA SER A 121 2.86 1.88 -5.25
C SER A 121 3.33 3.33 -5.21
N PHE A 122 4.52 3.55 -4.67
CA PHE A 122 5.13 4.86 -4.46
C PHE A 122 6.55 4.88 -4.99
N ASP A 123 6.93 5.99 -5.61
CA ASP A 123 8.32 6.20 -6.00
C ASP A 123 9.18 6.37 -4.73
N PRO A 124 10.34 5.71 -4.62
CA PRO A 124 11.19 5.83 -3.44
C PRO A 124 11.60 7.27 -3.11
N GLU A 125 11.67 8.15 -4.12
CA GLU A 125 11.99 9.57 -3.96
C GLU A 125 10.92 10.37 -3.19
N ASP A 126 9.68 9.87 -3.11
CA ASP A 126 8.59 10.55 -2.40
C ASP A 126 8.61 10.31 -0.88
N HIS A 127 9.43 9.37 -0.39
CA HIS A 127 9.62 9.12 1.05
C HIS A 127 8.30 9.03 1.83
N VAL A 128 7.36 8.24 1.31
CA VAL A 128 6.00 8.13 1.85
C VAL A 128 6.01 7.41 3.20
N LYS A 129 5.44 8.06 4.23
CA LYS A 129 5.31 7.51 5.60
C LYS A 129 3.88 7.33 6.07
N VAL A 130 2.93 7.99 5.42
CA VAL A 130 1.51 7.94 5.77
C VAL A 130 0.72 7.77 4.50
N VAL A 131 -0.18 6.78 4.50
CA VAL A 131 -1.13 6.56 3.40
C VAL A 131 -2.49 6.30 4.02
N SER A 132 -3.51 7.01 3.55
CA SER A 132 -4.89 6.81 3.98
C SER A 132 -5.81 6.68 2.77
N PHE A 133 -6.73 5.73 2.82
CA PHE A 133 -7.71 5.50 1.76
C PHE A 133 -9.00 4.91 2.32
N THR A 134 -10.08 5.03 1.55
CA THR A 134 -11.35 4.37 1.85
C THR A 134 -11.38 3.01 1.17
N TYR A 135 -11.75 2.00 1.93
CA TYR A 135 -12.01 0.64 1.46
C TYR A 135 -13.50 0.35 1.61
N THR A 136 -14.10 -0.22 0.56
CA THR A 136 -15.50 -0.66 0.59
C THR A 136 -15.50 -2.17 0.40
N GLY A 137 -15.94 -2.89 1.44
CA GLY A 137 -16.14 -4.33 1.39
C GLY A 137 -17.27 -4.71 0.45
N SER A 138 -17.20 -5.92 -0.11
CA SER A 138 -18.27 -6.43 -0.97
C SER A 138 -19.33 -7.26 -0.24
N GLN A 139 -19.05 -7.75 0.99
CA GLN A 139 -19.90 -8.61 1.85
C GLN A 139 -19.38 -8.57 3.30
N GLU A 140 -20.05 -9.27 4.24
CA GLU A 140 -19.63 -9.47 5.64
C GLU A 140 -18.13 -9.82 5.73
N ILE A 141 -17.30 -8.81 6.01
CA ILE A 141 -15.87 -9.00 6.19
C ILE A 141 -15.68 -9.69 7.53
N GLU A 142 -14.98 -10.83 7.52
CA GLU A 142 -14.57 -11.48 8.74
C GLU A 142 -13.15 -11.10 9.12
N PHE A 143 -12.26 -10.91 8.14
CA PHE A 143 -10.85 -10.63 8.40
C PHE A 143 -10.33 -9.52 7.50
N PHE A 144 -9.39 -8.72 8.03
CA PHE A 144 -8.56 -7.87 7.17
C PHE A 144 -7.15 -8.42 7.04
N ALA A 145 -6.61 -8.27 5.84
CA ALA A 145 -5.27 -8.61 5.49
C ALA A 145 -4.53 -7.33 5.05
N ALA A 146 -3.41 -7.04 5.71
CA ALA A 146 -2.61 -5.87 5.44
C ALA A 146 -1.11 -6.23 5.41
N HIS A 147 -0.41 -5.77 4.39
CA HIS A 147 1.05 -5.81 4.33
C HIS A 147 1.59 -4.69 3.45
N ALA A 148 2.89 -4.43 3.54
CA ALA A 148 3.56 -3.37 2.82
C ALA A 148 4.91 -3.84 2.29
N VAL A 149 5.38 -3.21 1.21
CA VAL A 149 6.77 -3.26 0.78
C VAL A 149 7.41 -1.95 1.18
N MET A 150 8.58 -2.05 1.81
CA MET A 150 9.21 -0.92 2.47
C MET A 150 10.69 -0.87 2.18
N PHE A 151 11.25 0.33 2.21
CA PHE A 151 12.69 0.54 2.11
C PHE A 151 13.17 1.42 3.26
N ARG A 152 14.41 1.17 3.68
CA ARG A 152 15.12 1.95 4.69
C ARG A 152 16.18 2.81 4.03
N VAL A 153 16.23 4.09 4.38
CA VAL A 153 17.25 5.03 3.90
C VAL A 153 18.34 5.18 4.97
N GLY A 154 19.60 4.98 4.59
CA GLY A 154 20.74 5.20 5.48
C GLY A 154 21.17 6.67 5.53
N GLY A 155 22.12 7.00 6.42
CA GLY A 155 22.63 8.38 6.55
C GLY A 155 23.29 8.96 5.29
N CYS A 156 23.65 8.12 4.32
CA CYS A 156 24.10 8.49 2.97
C CYS A 156 22.98 9.06 2.07
N GLY A 157 21.71 8.94 2.46
CA GLY A 157 20.56 9.15 1.57
C GLY A 157 20.32 7.99 0.60
N CYS A 158 21.02 6.87 0.76
CA CYS A 158 20.92 5.68 -0.08
C CYS A 158 20.02 4.62 0.57
N ILE A 159 19.29 3.85 -0.24
CA ILE A 159 18.54 2.69 0.25
C ILE A 159 19.53 1.65 0.78
N VAL A 160 19.39 1.27 2.05
CA VAL A 160 20.28 0.31 2.73
C VAL A 160 19.60 -1.03 3.04
N GLN A 161 18.28 -1.09 2.95
CA GLN A 161 17.50 -2.28 3.21
C GLN A 161 16.13 -2.18 2.52
N GLU A 162 15.61 -3.30 2.05
CA GLU A 162 14.25 -3.45 1.52
C GLU A 162 13.62 -4.68 2.19
N GLU A 163 12.37 -4.57 2.63
CA GLU A 163 11.67 -5.65 3.31
C GLU A 163 10.18 -5.62 2.97
N THR A 164 9.54 -6.79 3.03
CA THR A 164 8.09 -6.86 3.21
C THR A 164 7.78 -6.69 4.69
N ALA A 165 6.91 -5.75 5.02
CA ALA A 165 6.35 -5.59 6.35
C ALA A 165 4.96 -6.16 6.43
N TRP A 166 4.69 -6.89 7.49
CA TRP A 166 3.45 -7.64 7.64
C TRP A 166 2.71 -7.19 8.90
N SER A 167 1.37 -7.11 8.82
CA SER A 167 0.54 -6.79 9.97
C SER A 167 0.53 -7.97 10.95
N GLY A 168 0.92 -7.72 12.21
CA GLY A 168 0.76 -8.63 13.34
C GLY A 168 -0.10 -8.00 14.43
N CYS A 169 -0.75 -8.84 15.24
CA CYS A 169 -1.57 -8.39 16.36
C CYS A 169 -0.95 -8.85 17.69
N GLY A 170 -0.38 -7.88 18.42
CA GLY A 170 0.25 -8.05 19.73
C GLY A 170 1.78 -8.01 19.68
N ASP A 171 2.41 -8.04 20.85
CA ASP A 171 3.87 -7.86 21.01
C ASP A 171 4.66 -9.19 20.98
N SER A 172 4.06 -10.31 20.58
CA SER A 172 4.70 -11.64 20.67
C SER A 172 5.28 -12.16 19.36
N GLU A 173 6.57 -12.50 19.37
CA GLU A 173 7.28 -13.20 18.27
C GLU A 173 6.62 -14.53 17.86
N ALA A 174 5.81 -15.12 18.75
CA ALA A 174 5.03 -16.34 18.50
C ALA A 174 4.02 -16.20 17.35
N GLN A 175 3.69 -14.98 16.93
CA GLN A 175 2.72 -14.71 15.85
C GLN A 175 3.20 -15.16 14.47
N PHE A 176 4.49 -15.46 14.32
CA PHE A 176 5.14 -15.61 13.00
C PHE A 176 5.71 -17.01 12.75
N VAL A 177 5.53 -17.94 13.70
CA VAL A 177 6.06 -19.30 13.58
C VAL A 177 5.20 -20.12 12.61
N GLY A 178 5.68 -20.29 11.37
CA GLY A 178 5.11 -21.19 10.37
C GLY A 178 3.99 -20.60 9.51
N ALA A 179 3.73 -19.28 9.56
CA ALA A 179 2.65 -18.59 8.86
C ALA A 179 3.13 -17.66 7.73
N ASN A 180 2.49 -17.69 6.56
CA ASN A 180 2.50 -16.64 5.53
C ASN A 180 1.31 -15.69 5.76
N TRP A 181 1.42 -14.88 6.81
CA TRP A 181 0.86 -13.55 7.11
C TRP A 181 -0.26 -12.90 6.28
N SER A 182 -1.27 -12.44 7.03
CA SER A 182 -1.98 -11.15 6.97
C SER A 182 -3.25 -11.32 7.82
N LYS A 183 -3.30 -10.81 9.05
CA LYS A 183 -4.48 -10.99 9.90
C LYS A 183 -4.68 -9.83 10.88
N ILE A 184 -5.77 -9.11 10.67
CA ILE A 184 -6.42 -8.26 11.66
C ILE A 184 -7.69 -9.04 12.02
N PHE A 185 -7.75 -9.45 13.29
CA PHE A 185 -8.74 -10.34 13.92
C PHE A 185 -10.19 -9.81 13.83
N PRO A 186 -11.23 -10.61 14.15
CA PRO A 186 -12.49 -10.56 13.44
C PRO A 186 -13.13 -9.18 13.49
N ALA A 187 -13.68 -8.77 12.35
CA ALA A 187 -14.61 -7.65 12.26
C ALA A 187 -15.93 -8.04 12.95
N GLU A 188 -15.89 -8.28 14.27
CA GLU A 188 -17.11 -8.38 15.06
C GLU A 188 -17.67 -6.97 15.21
N PHE A 189 -18.56 -6.64 14.28
CA PHE A 189 -19.36 -5.44 14.25
C PHE A 189 -20.83 -5.86 14.39
#